data_AF-A0A0M2KKE8-F1
#
_entry.id   AF-A0A0M2KKE8-F1
#
_cell.length_a   1.000
_cell.length_b   1.000
_cell.length_c   1.000
_cell.angle_alpha   90.00
_cell.angle_beta   90.00
_cell.angle_gamma   90.00
#
_symmetry.space_group_name_H-M   'P 1'
#
loop_
_entity.id
_entity.type
_entity.pdbx_description
1 polymer ?
#
loop_
_entity_poly.entity_id
_entity_poly.type
_entity_poly.pdbx_seq_one_letter_code
_entity_poly.pdbx_strand_id
1 'polypeptide(L)'
;MNLAQRATPEHLQAGNQSVINHFGRYIPENSPCFSARMEISHNLPPNVQGRWNPNKSLVELSNNIQLQIPPGDVAAHEFIHCYTHPNFKASNKNNPSWRAMNEGLTSRLTDKVPTTGKFWHSGKKDAYHTFTLSSGKSWTQAASDVENKVGEETLLRAFFSGDDDAIRKVSTAAAQVYPQVASQQTESQMWLVGQMRGSQQLAECYAGALLSAGQPLPHSWTKNMLPVLNYADIPKDKAVLMQQQASESKKRMGDIFDAAFFASDTKTQKTALGMLREDLIMHWKPVL
;
A
#
# COMPACT_ATOMS: atom_id res chain seq x y z
N MET A 1 -0.10 41.60 1.82
CA MET A 1 -0.07 40.15 1.54
C MET A 1 -1.35 39.82 0.78
N ASN A 2 -1.26 39.56 -0.53
CA ASN A 2 -2.41 39.21 -1.34
C ASN A 2 -2.86 37.79 -0.95
N LEU A 3 -4.11 37.62 -0.52
CA LEU A 3 -4.68 36.30 -0.19
C LEU A 3 -4.74 35.35 -1.40
N ALA A 4 -4.49 35.84 -2.62
CA ALA A 4 -4.61 35.08 -3.87
C ALA A 4 -3.42 34.15 -4.21
N GLN A 5 -2.25 34.33 -3.57
CA GLN A 5 -1.10 33.45 -3.80
C GLN A 5 -0.36 33.17 -2.49
N ARG A 6 -0.59 31.97 -1.94
CA ARG A 6 -0.02 31.52 -0.67
C ARG A 6 1.24 30.67 -0.84
N ALA A 7 1.41 30.06 -2.00
CA ALA A 7 2.58 29.26 -2.33
C ALA A 7 3.61 30.06 -3.13
N THR A 8 4.89 29.84 -2.84
CA THR A 8 6.04 30.51 -3.47
C THR A 8 7.16 29.49 -3.75
N PRO A 9 8.12 29.79 -4.64
CA PRO A 9 9.26 28.92 -4.91
C PRO A 9 10.07 28.54 -3.65
N GLU A 10 10.17 29.43 -2.66
CA GLU A 10 10.86 29.17 -1.40
C GLU A 10 10.19 28.03 -0.62
N HIS A 11 8.86 27.89 -0.70
CA HIS A 11 8.15 26.79 -0.04
C HIS A 11 8.47 25.44 -0.70
N LEU A 12 8.63 25.40 -2.03
CA LEU A 12 9.09 24.21 -2.75
C LEU A 12 10.51 23.82 -2.32
N GLN A 13 11.41 24.80 -2.29
CA GLN A 13 12.80 24.57 -1.84
C GLN A 13 12.87 24.09 -0.39
N ALA A 14 12.14 24.74 0.52
CA ALA A 14 12.11 24.37 1.94
C ALA A 14 11.52 22.96 2.15
N GLY A 15 10.44 22.62 1.44
CA GLY A 15 9.85 21.28 1.48
C GLY A 15 10.83 20.20 1.02
N ASN A 16 11.50 20.41 -0.12
CA ASN A 16 12.53 19.48 -0.62
C ASN A 16 13.69 19.33 0.36
N GLN A 17 14.24 20.45 0.85
CA GLN A 17 15.37 20.44 1.78
C GLN A 17 15.02 19.73 3.09
N SER A 18 13.79 19.89 3.59
CA SER A 18 13.31 19.19 4.80
C SER A 18 13.33 17.67 4.60
N VAL A 19 12.84 17.19 3.44
CA VAL A 19 12.86 15.77 3.08
C VAL A 19 14.30 15.25 2.94
N ILE A 20 15.19 15.96 2.23
CA ILE A 20 16.59 15.56 2.08
C ILE A 20 17.31 15.53 3.43
N ASN A 21 17.12 16.54 4.28
CA ASN A 21 17.76 16.60 5.59
C ASN A 21 17.32 15.44 6.49
N HIS A 22 16.06 15.04 6.40
CA HIS A 22 15.50 14.03 7.30
C HIS A 22 15.67 12.59 6.77
N PHE A 23 15.51 12.38 5.47
CA PHE A 23 15.50 11.06 4.84
C PHE A 23 16.65 10.82 3.84
N GLY A 24 17.49 11.82 3.55
CA GLY A 24 18.50 11.78 2.49
C GLY A 24 19.45 10.60 2.55
N ARG A 25 19.79 10.09 3.74
CA ARG A 25 20.64 8.89 3.89
C ARG A 25 20.07 7.61 3.27
N TYR A 26 18.76 7.57 3.02
CA TYR A 26 18.07 6.44 2.39
C TYR A 26 17.79 6.68 0.90
N ILE A 27 17.98 7.90 0.40
CA ILE A 27 17.69 8.27 -0.97
C ILE A 27 18.97 8.04 -1.80
N PRO A 28 18.93 7.17 -2.84
CA PRO A 28 20.09 6.94 -3.71
C PRO A 28 20.50 8.24 -4.43
N GLU A 29 21.80 8.49 -4.56
CA GLU A 29 22.35 9.70 -5.21
C GLU A 29 21.89 9.86 -6.66
N ASN A 30 21.54 8.76 -7.33
CA ASN A 30 21.01 8.75 -8.69
C ASN A 30 19.48 8.89 -8.77
N SER A 31 18.81 9.26 -7.68
CA SER A 31 17.35 9.47 -7.69
C SER A 31 16.99 10.54 -8.74
N PRO A 32 16.08 10.25 -9.69
CA PRO A 32 15.69 11.21 -10.72
C PRO A 32 15.03 12.46 -10.12
N CYS A 33 14.51 12.34 -8.89
CA CYS A 33 13.89 13.44 -8.16
C CYS A 33 14.84 14.62 -7.89
N PHE A 34 16.15 14.37 -7.75
CA PHE A 34 17.13 15.47 -7.60
C PHE A 34 17.17 16.41 -8.82
N SER A 35 16.77 15.92 -9.99
CA SER A 35 16.67 16.69 -11.23
C SER A 35 15.25 17.12 -11.58
N ALA A 36 14.27 16.85 -10.71
CA ALA A 36 12.88 17.21 -10.96
C ALA A 36 12.72 18.74 -11.00
N ARG A 37 11.92 19.21 -11.97
CA ARG A 37 11.46 20.59 -11.99
C ARG A 37 10.48 20.83 -10.85
N MET A 38 10.39 22.08 -10.41
CA MET A 38 9.50 22.50 -9.33
C MET A 38 8.75 23.75 -9.78
N GLU A 39 7.42 23.74 -9.76
CA GLU A 39 6.62 24.85 -10.29
C GLU A 39 5.45 25.20 -9.36
N ILE A 40 5.15 26.50 -9.24
CA ILE A 40 3.86 26.96 -8.72
C ILE A 40 2.85 26.88 -9.86
N SER A 41 1.83 26.06 -9.66
CA SER A 41 0.83 25.75 -10.68
C SER A 41 -0.48 26.48 -10.40
N HIS A 42 -1.02 27.13 -11.44
CA HIS A 42 -2.32 27.79 -11.42
C HIS A 42 -3.45 26.91 -12.00
N ASN A 43 -3.09 25.73 -12.52
CA ASN A 43 -3.97 24.86 -13.30
C ASN A 43 -4.13 23.47 -12.68
N LEU A 44 -3.85 23.32 -11.37
CA LEU A 44 -4.15 22.08 -10.67
C LEU A 44 -5.67 21.92 -10.51
N PRO A 45 -6.20 20.68 -10.55
CA PRO A 45 -7.62 20.44 -10.32
C PRO A 45 -8.10 21.02 -8.99
N PRO A 46 -9.39 21.39 -8.88
CA PRO A 46 -9.97 21.81 -7.60
C PRO A 46 -9.70 20.78 -6.50
N ASN A 47 -9.31 21.26 -5.31
CA ASN A 47 -8.93 20.46 -4.14
C ASN A 47 -7.60 19.70 -4.21
N VAL A 48 -6.81 19.87 -5.28
CA VAL A 48 -5.43 19.37 -5.36
C VAL A 48 -4.48 20.48 -4.93
N GLN A 49 -3.78 20.28 -3.81
CA GLN A 49 -2.87 21.29 -3.25
C GLN A 49 -1.44 21.13 -3.75
N GLY A 50 -1.03 19.92 -4.11
CA GLY A 50 0.26 19.60 -4.72
C GLY A 50 0.14 18.38 -5.64
N ARG A 51 1.15 18.16 -6.47
CA ARG A 51 1.25 16.97 -7.32
C ARG A 51 2.70 16.66 -7.70
N TRP A 52 3.12 15.43 -7.49
CA TRP A 52 4.23 14.82 -8.22
C TRP A 52 3.77 14.24 -9.57
N ASN A 53 4.35 14.72 -10.67
CA ASN A 53 4.15 14.20 -12.02
C ASN A 53 5.40 13.49 -12.54
N PRO A 54 5.47 12.14 -12.44
CA PRO A 54 6.66 11.39 -12.84
C PRO A 54 6.94 11.45 -14.35
N ASN A 55 5.92 11.62 -15.20
CA ASN A 55 6.11 11.66 -16.65
C ASN A 55 6.78 12.95 -17.12
N LYS A 56 6.65 14.03 -16.34
CA LYS A 56 7.23 15.34 -16.64
C LYS A 56 8.42 15.68 -15.75
N SER A 57 8.80 14.77 -14.86
CA SER A 57 9.71 14.99 -13.74
C SER A 57 9.44 16.33 -13.07
N LEU A 58 8.21 16.53 -12.60
CA LEU A 58 7.73 17.83 -12.13
C LEU A 58 6.97 17.70 -10.80
N VAL A 59 7.42 18.44 -9.78
CA VAL A 59 6.67 18.69 -8.55
C VAL A 59 5.93 20.03 -8.68
N GLU A 60 4.61 19.99 -8.56
CA GLU A 60 3.75 21.17 -8.66
C GLU A 60 3.12 21.48 -7.31
N LEU A 61 3.03 22.76 -7.00
CA LEU A 61 2.34 23.26 -5.82
C LEU A 61 1.26 24.25 -6.25
N SER A 62 0.03 24.09 -5.76
CA SER A 62 -1.06 25.00 -6.07
C SER A 62 -0.72 26.42 -5.62
N ASN A 63 -0.97 27.42 -6.45
CA ASN A 63 -0.80 28.82 -6.05
C ASN A 63 -1.70 29.20 -4.86
N ASN A 64 -2.86 28.54 -4.72
CA ASN A 64 -3.88 28.81 -3.71
C ASN A 64 -4.12 27.60 -2.78
N ILE A 65 -3.14 27.31 -1.93
CA ILE A 65 -3.23 26.30 -0.87
C ILE A 65 -4.24 26.76 0.19
N GLN A 66 -4.93 25.82 0.82
CA GLN A 66 -5.90 26.11 1.88
C GLN A 66 -5.23 26.78 3.09
N LEU A 67 -5.85 27.84 3.62
CA LEU A 67 -5.28 28.75 4.63
C LEU A 67 -4.65 28.06 5.84
N GLN A 68 -5.20 26.91 6.22
CA GLN A 68 -4.83 26.16 7.42
C GLN A 68 -3.59 25.28 7.22
N ILE A 69 -3.15 25.05 5.98
CA ILE A 69 -2.06 24.14 5.64
C ILE A 69 -0.83 24.97 5.24
N PRO A 70 0.35 24.71 5.83
CA PRO A 70 1.60 25.32 5.40
C PRO A 70 2.00 24.84 3.99
N PRO A 71 2.28 25.76 3.05
CA PRO A 71 2.67 25.38 1.69
C PRO A 71 3.90 24.47 1.61
N GLY A 72 4.88 24.65 2.50
CA GLY A 72 6.09 23.82 2.51
C GLY A 72 5.82 22.38 2.96
N ASP A 73 4.78 22.14 3.77
CA ASP A 73 4.40 20.81 4.22
C ASP A 73 3.72 20.04 3.07
N VAL A 74 2.92 20.73 2.25
CA VAL A 74 2.39 20.16 0.99
C VAL A 74 3.54 19.86 0.02
N ALA A 75 4.52 20.76 -0.11
CA ALA A 75 5.70 20.50 -0.93
C ALA A 75 6.46 19.26 -0.44
N ALA A 76 6.72 19.14 0.87
CA ALA A 76 7.39 17.98 1.45
C ALA A 76 6.65 16.66 1.13
N HIS A 77 5.32 16.65 1.21
CA HIS A 77 4.50 15.50 0.81
C HIS A 77 4.75 15.08 -0.64
N GLU A 78 4.74 16.04 -1.57
CA GLU A 78 5.00 15.74 -2.98
C GLU A 78 6.46 15.35 -3.25
N PHE A 79 7.42 15.87 -2.48
CA PHE A 79 8.81 15.41 -2.56
C PHE A 79 8.97 14.00 -2.03
N ILE A 80 8.26 13.60 -0.98
CA ILE A 80 8.26 12.20 -0.54
C ILE A 80 7.74 11.29 -1.66
N HIS A 81 6.64 11.64 -2.34
CA HIS A 81 6.18 10.92 -3.54
C HIS A 81 7.23 10.87 -4.66
N CYS A 82 7.97 11.96 -4.85
CA CYS A 82 9.01 12.10 -5.87
C CYS A 82 10.23 11.22 -5.57
N TYR A 83 10.66 11.14 -4.30
CA TYR A 83 11.76 10.31 -3.85
C TYR A 83 11.38 8.84 -3.61
N THR A 84 10.09 8.47 -3.64
CA THR A 84 9.66 7.08 -3.58
C THR A 84 10.35 6.25 -4.65
N HIS A 85 11.07 5.20 -4.22
CA HIS A 85 11.87 4.40 -5.14
C HIS A 85 10.99 3.69 -6.17
N PRO A 86 11.40 3.63 -7.46
CA PRO A 86 10.64 2.96 -8.51
C PRO A 86 10.33 1.48 -8.20
N ASN A 87 11.25 0.75 -7.57
CA ASN A 87 11.03 -0.64 -7.16
C ASN A 87 9.91 -0.76 -6.12
N PHE A 88 9.89 0.10 -5.10
CA PHE A 88 8.82 0.12 -4.10
C PHE A 88 7.47 0.36 -4.79
N LYS A 89 7.39 1.35 -5.67
CA LYS A 89 6.18 1.62 -6.45
C LYS A 89 5.79 0.43 -7.33
N ALA A 90 6.74 -0.16 -8.05
CA ALA A 90 6.50 -1.26 -8.98
C ALA A 90 5.97 -2.51 -8.28
N SER A 91 6.53 -2.86 -7.12
CA SER A 91 6.06 -3.99 -6.30
C SER A 91 4.67 -3.78 -5.71
N ASN A 92 4.17 -2.54 -5.63
CA ASN A 92 2.93 -2.24 -4.92
C ASN A 92 1.79 -1.71 -5.80
N LYS A 93 2.07 -1.15 -6.99
CA LYS A 93 1.10 -0.42 -7.82
C LYS A 93 -0.16 -1.21 -8.23
N ASN A 94 -0.07 -2.54 -8.27
CA ASN A 94 -1.18 -3.41 -8.65
C ASN A 94 -2.00 -3.90 -7.44
N ASN A 95 -1.59 -3.58 -6.22
CA ASN A 95 -2.35 -3.93 -5.03
C ASN A 95 -3.64 -3.09 -4.97
N PRO A 96 -4.82 -3.67 -4.68
CA PRO A 96 -6.07 -2.91 -4.57
C PRO A 96 -6.02 -1.76 -3.56
N SER A 97 -5.21 -1.90 -2.51
CA SER A 97 -4.99 -0.88 -1.48
C SER A 97 -3.84 0.07 -1.79
N TRP A 98 -3.22 0.00 -2.99
CA TRP A 98 -2.04 0.79 -3.34
C TRP A 98 -2.22 2.28 -3.08
N ARG A 99 -3.37 2.84 -3.48
CA ARG A 99 -3.64 4.27 -3.27
C ARG A 99 -3.64 4.64 -1.79
N ALA A 100 -4.35 3.86 -0.96
CA ALA A 100 -4.41 4.10 0.48
C ALA A 100 -3.04 3.93 1.15
N MET A 101 -2.26 2.95 0.68
CA MET A 101 -0.91 2.70 1.18
C MET A 101 0.08 3.79 0.78
N ASN A 102 0.10 4.18 -0.49
CA ASN A 102 1.02 5.19 -1.00
C ASN A 102 0.78 6.55 -0.34
N GLU A 103 -0.47 7.02 -0.31
CA GLU A 103 -0.79 8.30 0.34
C GLU A 103 -0.64 8.21 1.85
N GLY A 104 -1.09 7.13 2.49
CA GLY A 104 -0.95 6.95 3.93
C GLY A 104 0.50 6.93 4.42
N LEU A 105 1.38 6.19 3.73
CA LEU A 105 2.81 6.17 4.02
C LEU A 105 3.45 7.53 3.76
N THR A 106 3.11 8.18 2.65
CA THR A 106 3.64 9.51 2.32
C THR A 106 3.27 10.52 3.39
N SER A 107 1.99 10.64 3.75
CA SER A 107 1.51 11.51 4.83
C SER A 107 2.17 11.19 6.16
N ARG A 108 2.35 9.90 6.49
CA ARG A 108 3.03 9.47 7.71
C ARG A 108 4.50 9.89 7.74
N LEU A 109 5.18 9.89 6.59
CA LEU A 109 6.55 10.38 6.47
C LEU A 109 6.61 11.91 6.46
N THR A 110 5.61 12.59 5.88
CA THR A 110 5.47 14.06 5.95
C THR A 110 5.31 14.52 7.40
N ASP A 111 4.54 13.79 8.21
CA ASP A 111 4.36 14.06 9.65
C ASP A 111 5.67 14.04 10.46
N LYS A 112 6.75 13.45 9.92
CA LYS A 112 8.06 13.36 10.59
C LYS A 112 9.03 14.46 10.17
N VAL A 113 8.80 15.12 9.04
CA VAL A 113 9.64 16.25 8.64
C VAL A 113 9.27 17.48 9.46
N PRO A 114 10.25 18.34 9.84
CA PRO A 114 9.95 19.59 10.52
C PRO A 114 8.96 20.44 9.71
N THR A 115 7.86 20.87 10.36
CA THR A 115 6.86 21.74 9.71
C THR A 115 7.48 23.08 9.34
N THR A 116 7.10 23.57 8.16
CA THR A 116 7.41 24.93 7.69
C THR A 116 6.42 25.98 8.21
N GLY A 117 5.36 25.53 8.90
CA GLY A 117 4.34 26.38 9.50
C GLY A 117 4.77 27.03 10.81
N LYS A 118 4.17 28.18 11.13
CA LYS A 118 4.26 28.77 12.47
C LYS A 118 3.54 27.88 13.49
N PHE A 119 3.93 27.99 14.77
CA PHE A 119 3.49 27.15 15.89
C PHE A 119 1.95 26.96 16.01
N TRP A 120 1.14 27.90 15.53
CA TRP A 120 -0.33 27.84 15.54
C TRP A 120 -0.96 26.92 14.48
N HIS A 121 -0.19 26.40 13.52
CA HIS A 121 -0.65 25.40 12.54
C HIS A 121 -0.50 23.96 13.05
N SER A 122 -0.03 23.77 14.28
CA SER A 122 0.09 22.46 14.92
C SER A 122 -1.30 21.83 15.11
N GLY A 123 -1.70 20.95 14.20
CA GLY A 123 -2.87 20.09 14.43
C GLY A 123 -3.70 19.75 13.21
N LYS A 124 -3.62 20.50 12.10
CA LYS A 124 -4.33 20.12 10.86
C LYS A 124 -3.41 19.41 9.90
N LYS A 125 -3.55 18.09 9.91
CA LYS A 125 -2.88 17.15 9.04
C LYS A 125 -3.65 17.06 7.70
N ASP A 126 -3.01 16.58 6.63
CA ASP A 126 -3.63 16.51 5.30
C ASP A 126 -4.93 15.66 5.27
N ALA A 127 -5.63 15.65 4.13
CA ALA A 127 -6.89 14.91 3.99
C ALA A 127 -6.75 13.39 4.24
N TYR A 128 -5.57 12.82 4.05
CA TYR A 128 -5.34 11.37 4.20
C TYR A 128 -5.37 10.93 5.66
N HIS A 129 -5.31 11.87 6.61
CA HIS A 129 -5.54 11.61 8.02
C HIS A 129 -6.99 11.31 8.38
N THR A 130 -7.93 11.71 7.54
CA THR A 130 -9.37 11.47 7.76
C THR A 130 -9.93 10.39 6.82
N PHE A 131 -9.21 10.05 5.75
CA PHE A 131 -9.60 8.94 4.89
C PHE A 131 -9.41 7.62 5.62
N THR A 132 -10.46 6.80 5.65
CA THR A 132 -10.49 5.55 6.41
C THR A 132 -10.48 4.32 5.50
N LEU A 133 -9.93 3.23 6.02
CA LEU A 133 -10.10 1.88 5.50
C LEU A 133 -11.46 1.32 5.95
N SER A 134 -11.88 0.20 5.37
CA SER A 134 -13.07 -0.53 5.81
C SER A 134 -13.00 -0.99 7.27
N SER A 135 -11.80 -1.12 7.84
CA SER A 135 -11.57 -1.41 9.26
C SER A 135 -11.84 -0.21 10.18
N GLY A 136 -12.12 0.98 9.63
CA GLY A 136 -12.30 2.23 10.38
C GLY A 136 -11.00 2.99 10.69
N LYS A 137 -9.83 2.37 10.50
CA LYS A 137 -8.53 3.04 10.67
C LYS A 137 -8.31 4.09 9.59
N SER A 138 -7.73 5.25 9.94
CA SER A 138 -7.27 6.20 8.93
C SER A 138 -6.11 5.61 8.10
N TRP A 139 -5.88 6.14 6.89
CA TRP A 139 -4.77 5.70 6.05
C TRP A 139 -3.41 5.91 6.72
N THR A 140 -3.27 6.99 7.50
CA THR A 140 -2.04 7.27 8.25
C THR A 140 -1.90 6.42 9.52
N GLN A 141 -3.00 6.03 10.16
CA GLN A 141 -2.97 5.00 11.22
C GLN A 141 -2.54 3.64 10.66
N ALA A 142 -3.06 3.24 9.50
CA ALA A 142 -2.64 2.02 8.83
C ALA A 142 -1.14 2.05 8.45
N ALA A 143 -0.66 3.18 7.92
CA ALA A 143 0.76 3.39 7.65
C ALA A 143 1.62 3.27 8.92
N SER A 144 1.16 3.86 10.03
CA SER A 144 1.80 3.73 11.35
C SER A 144 1.84 2.27 11.82
N ASP A 145 0.77 1.49 11.63
CA ASP A 145 0.75 0.07 11.98
C ASP A 145 1.75 -0.76 11.15
N VAL A 146 1.90 -0.46 9.86
CA VAL A 146 2.93 -1.07 9.02
C VAL A 146 4.33 -0.70 9.51
N GLU A 147 4.57 0.58 9.78
CA GLU A 147 5.83 1.07 10.33
C GLU A 147 6.17 0.36 11.66
N ASN A 148 5.22 0.26 12.58
CA ASN A 148 5.40 -0.39 13.88
C ASN A 148 5.74 -1.88 13.74
N LYS A 149 5.22 -2.56 12.72
CA LYS A 149 5.52 -3.98 12.45
C LYS A 149 6.91 -4.20 11.88
N VAL A 150 7.41 -3.30 11.03
CA VAL A 150 8.69 -3.50 10.30
C VAL A 150 9.87 -2.70 10.87
N GLY A 151 9.58 -1.69 11.69
CA GLY A 151 10.53 -0.68 12.14
C GLY A 151 10.76 0.41 11.11
N GLU A 152 10.99 1.63 11.58
CA GLU A 152 11.22 2.81 10.74
C GLU A 152 12.35 2.60 9.73
N GLU A 153 13.51 2.09 10.16
CA GLU A 153 14.65 1.86 9.27
C GLU A 153 14.30 0.94 8.08
N THR A 154 13.58 -0.16 8.34
CA THR A 154 13.10 -1.05 7.28
C THR A 154 12.14 -0.32 6.35
N LEU A 155 11.21 0.46 6.91
CA LEU A 155 10.27 1.22 6.08
C LEU A 155 11.00 2.21 5.16
N LEU A 156 11.98 2.95 5.68
CA LEU A 156 12.71 3.95 4.90
C LEU A 156 13.59 3.32 3.82
N ARG A 157 14.25 2.19 4.13
CA ARG A 157 15.01 1.40 3.12
C ARG A 157 14.10 0.87 2.01
N ALA A 158 12.91 0.40 2.36
CA ALA A 158 11.94 -0.05 1.37
C ALA A 158 11.47 1.12 0.50
N PHE A 159 11.04 2.21 1.13
CA PHE A 159 10.36 3.33 0.48
C PHE A 159 11.29 4.21 -0.37
N PHE A 160 12.48 4.54 0.13
CA PHE A 160 13.43 5.46 -0.53
C PHE A 160 14.59 4.75 -1.23
N SER A 161 15.14 3.68 -0.65
CA SER A 161 16.32 3.00 -1.22
C SER A 161 15.95 1.92 -2.23
N GLY A 162 14.71 1.42 -2.21
CA GLY A 162 14.29 0.31 -3.06
C GLY A 162 14.88 -1.03 -2.64
N ASP A 163 15.27 -1.16 -1.37
CA ASP A 163 15.85 -2.38 -0.83
C ASP A 163 14.87 -3.55 -0.90
N ASP A 164 15.23 -4.58 -1.66
CA ASP A 164 14.34 -5.72 -1.96
C ASP A 164 13.89 -6.45 -0.68
N ASP A 165 14.77 -6.69 0.29
CA ASP A 165 14.40 -7.40 1.51
C ASP A 165 13.51 -6.54 2.42
N ALA A 166 13.75 -5.23 2.45
CA ALA A 166 12.89 -4.30 3.15
C ALA A 166 11.50 -4.18 2.49
N ILE A 167 11.42 -4.11 1.16
CA ILE A 167 10.16 -4.13 0.39
C ILE A 167 9.36 -5.38 0.74
N ARG A 168 10.02 -6.55 0.80
CA ARG A 168 9.36 -7.81 1.16
C ARG A 168 8.76 -7.77 2.58
N LYS A 169 9.50 -7.24 3.56
CA LYS A 169 8.99 -7.08 4.94
C LYS A 169 7.80 -6.12 5.01
N VAL A 170 7.88 -4.97 4.33
CA VAL A 170 6.78 -4.00 4.25
C VAL A 170 5.56 -4.63 3.59
N SER A 171 5.74 -5.40 2.52
CA SER A 171 4.65 -6.07 1.83
C SER A 171 3.93 -7.10 2.72
N THR A 172 4.68 -7.91 3.48
CA THR A 172 4.12 -8.84 4.46
C THR A 172 3.34 -8.12 5.56
N ALA A 173 3.88 -7.02 6.09
CA ALA A 173 3.18 -6.24 7.12
C ALA A 173 1.91 -5.57 6.55
N ALA A 174 1.97 -5.02 5.35
CA ALA A 174 0.85 -4.40 4.67
C ALA A 174 -0.30 -5.39 4.44
N ALA A 175 -0.01 -6.65 4.11
CA ALA A 175 -1.00 -7.71 3.93
C ALA A 175 -1.86 -7.99 5.19
N GLN A 176 -1.35 -7.65 6.37
CA GLN A 176 -2.05 -7.82 7.65
C GLN A 176 -2.83 -6.57 8.07
N VAL A 177 -2.47 -5.40 7.52
CA VAL A 177 -3.01 -4.10 7.95
C VAL A 177 -4.07 -3.60 6.99
N TYR A 178 -3.85 -3.72 5.68
CA TYR A 178 -4.76 -3.24 4.66
C TYR A 178 -5.88 -4.25 4.37
N PRO A 179 -7.01 -3.81 3.80
CA PRO A 179 -8.13 -4.69 3.49
C PRO A 179 -7.72 -5.90 2.64
N GLN A 180 -8.19 -7.07 3.06
CA GLN A 180 -7.97 -8.35 2.39
C GLN A 180 -8.90 -8.46 1.18
N VAL A 181 -8.45 -7.94 0.03
CA VAL A 181 -9.25 -7.79 -1.19
C VAL A 181 -8.79 -8.78 -2.26
N ALA A 182 -9.75 -9.26 -3.06
CA ALA A 182 -9.45 -10.09 -4.22
C ALA A 182 -8.53 -9.36 -5.22
N SER A 183 -7.54 -10.05 -5.79
CA SER A 183 -6.65 -9.44 -6.78
C SER A 183 -6.25 -10.42 -7.89
N GLN A 184 -6.24 -9.94 -9.13
CA GLN A 184 -5.79 -10.71 -10.31
C GLN A 184 -4.34 -11.19 -10.18
N GLN A 185 -3.51 -10.46 -9.41
CA GLN A 185 -2.15 -10.88 -9.12
C GLN A 185 -2.13 -12.15 -8.27
N THR A 186 -2.87 -12.17 -7.15
CA THR A 186 -3.01 -13.34 -6.29
C THR A 186 -3.50 -14.54 -7.10
N GLU A 187 -4.50 -14.33 -7.93
CA GLU A 187 -5.05 -15.35 -8.83
C GLU A 187 -3.98 -15.94 -9.76
N SER A 188 -3.19 -15.09 -10.40
CA SER A 188 -2.12 -15.52 -11.31
C SER A 188 -1.03 -16.29 -10.57
N GLN A 189 -0.63 -15.85 -9.37
CA GLN A 189 0.39 -16.53 -8.58
C GLN A 189 -0.09 -17.88 -8.05
N MET A 190 -1.35 -17.96 -7.61
CA MET A 190 -1.95 -19.22 -7.18
C MET A 190 -2.03 -20.23 -8.32
N TRP A 191 -2.38 -19.80 -9.53
CA TRP A 191 -2.34 -20.66 -10.70
C TRP A 191 -0.93 -21.21 -10.92
N LEU A 192 0.08 -20.35 -10.98
CA LEU A 192 1.49 -20.75 -11.18
C LEU A 192 2.00 -21.71 -10.09
N VAL A 193 1.70 -21.44 -8.82
CA VAL A 193 2.14 -22.28 -7.69
C VAL A 193 1.34 -23.60 -7.62
N GLY A 194 0.08 -23.57 -8.03
CA GLY A 194 -0.82 -24.72 -8.00
C GLY A 194 -0.65 -25.71 -9.16
N GLN A 195 0.02 -25.33 -10.26
CA GLN A 195 0.17 -26.17 -11.45
C GLN A 195 0.74 -27.57 -11.19
N MET A 196 1.58 -27.73 -10.17
CA MET A 196 2.20 -29.03 -9.87
C MET A 196 1.33 -29.92 -8.97
N ARG A 197 0.64 -29.32 -7.98
CA ARG A 197 -0.25 -29.98 -7.00
C ARG A 197 -0.90 -28.91 -6.12
N GLY A 198 -1.98 -29.25 -5.42
CA GLY A 198 -2.53 -28.38 -4.37
C GLY A 198 -3.34 -27.17 -4.87
N SER A 199 -3.63 -27.07 -6.18
CA SER A 199 -4.35 -25.94 -6.77
C SER A 199 -5.76 -25.79 -6.21
N GLN A 200 -6.49 -26.90 -6.04
CA GLN A 200 -7.83 -26.90 -5.47
C GLN A 200 -7.82 -26.46 -4.01
N GLN A 201 -6.93 -27.00 -3.17
CA GLN A 201 -6.82 -26.63 -1.76
C GLN A 201 -6.46 -25.16 -1.59
N LEU A 202 -5.52 -24.65 -2.39
CA LEU A 202 -5.18 -23.24 -2.42
C LEU A 202 -6.40 -22.39 -2.78
N ALA A 203 -7.13 -22.76 -3.85
CA ALA A 203 -8.29 -22.01 -4.31
C ALA A 203 -9.44 -22.02 -3.29
N GLU A 204 -9.74 -23.18 -2.68
CA GLU A 204 -10.75 -23.30 -1.63
C GLU A 204 -10.35 -22.49 -0.39
N CYS A 205 -9.08 -22.55 0.02
CA CYS A 205 -8.57 -21.77 1.14
C CYS A 205 -8.68 -20.26 0.90
N TYR A 206 -8.31 -19.78 -0.30
CA TYR A 206 -8.46 -18.36 -0.65
C TYR A 206 -9.93 -17.93 -0.70
N ALA A 207 -10.82 -18.77 -1.26
CA ALA A 207 -12.25 -18.52 -1.23
C ALA A 207 -12.78 -18.41 0.21
N GLY A 208 -12.33 -19.27 1.12
CA GLY A 208 -12.65 -19.16 2.55
C GLY A 208 -12.14 -17.86 3.18
N ALA A 209 -10.92 -17.43 2.80
CA ALA A 209 -10.33 -16.18 3.26
C ALA A 209 -11.12 -14.96 2.76
N LEU A 210 -11.44 -14.92 1.47
CA LEU A 210 -12.23 -13.86 0.85
C LEU A 210 -13.64 -13.79 1.41
N LEU A 211 -14.30 -14.94 1.62
CA LEU A 211 -15.63 -14.99 2.20
C LEU A 211 -15.63 -14.41 3.64
N SER A 212 -14.58 -14.70 4.40
CA SER A 212 -14.39 -14.12 5.75
C SER A 212 -14.14 -12.61 5.73
N ALA A 213 -13.53 -12.11 4.65
CA ALA A 213 -13.32 -10.68 4.40
C ALA A 213 -14.52 -9.99 3.72
N GLY A 214 -15.65 -10.69 3.51
CA GLY A 214 -16.83 -10.16 2.82
C GLY A 214 -16.57 -9.82 1.35
N GLN A 215 -15.55 -10.42 0.73
CA GLN A 215 -15.18 -10.19 -0.67
C GLN A 215 -15.83 -11.22 -1.59
N PRO A 216 -16.26 -10.84 -2.80
CA PRO A 216 -16.76 -11.78 -3.80
C PRO A 216 -15.66 -12.72 -4.30
N LEU A 217 -16.06 -13.85 -4.90
CA LEU A 217 -15.12 -14.69 -5.64
C LEU A 217 -14.59 -13.93 -6.87
N PRO A 218 -13.29 -14.10 -7.21
CA PRO A 218 -12.76 -13.50 -8.41
C PRO A 218 -13.41 -14.12 -9.67
N HIS A 219 -13.85 -13.27 -10.60
CA HIS A 219 -14.56 -13.73 -11.81
C HIS A 219 -13.71 -14.66 -12.68
N SER A 220 -12.39 -14.46 -12.72
CA SER A 220 -11.45 -15.25 -13.52
C SER A 220 -11.35 -16.72 -13.07
N TRP A 221 -11.74 -17.04 -11.84
CA TRP A 221 -11.62 -18.38 -11.26
C TRP A 221 -12.76 -19.32 -11.54
N THR A 222 -13.92 -18.74 -11.83
CA THR A 222 -15.18 -19.41 -12.18
C THR A 222 -15.06 -20.38 -13.36
N LYS A 223 -13.91 -20.37 -14.05
CA LYS A 223 -13.63 -21.21 -15.22
C LYS A 223 -12.59 -22.30 -14.98
N ASN A 224 -11.68 -22.17 -13.99
CA ASN A 224 -10.44 -22.96 -13.99
C ASN A 224 -9.90 -23.42 -12.62
N MET A 225 -10.36 -22.90 -11.47
CA MET A 225 -9.76 -23.24 -10.16
C MET A 225 -10.77 -23.75 -9.13
N LEU A 226 -12.02 -23.32 -9.20
CA LEU A 226 -13.11 -23.85 -8.40
C LEU A 226 -14.26 -24.28 -9.33
N PRO A 227 -15.00 -25.36 -9.02
CA PRO A 227 -16.13 -25.81 -9.81
C PRO A 227 -17.41 -24.99 -9.57
N VAL A 228 -17.28 -23.69 -9.28
CA VAL A 228 -18.39 -22.78 -8.93
C VAL A 228 -18.17 -21.38 -9.51
N LEU A 229 -19.25 -20.66 -9.83
CA LEU A 229 -19.19 -19.32 -10.40
C LEU A 229 -19.24 -18.23 -9.31
N ASN A 230 -19.92 -18.50 -8.21
CA ASN A 230 -20.08 -17.57 -7.09
C ASN A 230 -20.37 -18.33 -5.79
N TYR A 231 -20.38 -17.64 -4.65
CA TYR A 231 -20.65 -18.29 -3.36
C TYR A 231 -22.07 -18.84 -3.22
N ALA A 232 -23.06 -18.34 -3.96
CA ALA A 232 -24.42 -18.88 -3.93
C ALA A 232 -24.51 -20.29 -4.56
N ASP A 233 -23.52 -20.66 -5.38
CA ASP A 233 -23.39 -22.03 -5.92
C ASP A 233 -22.79 -23.01 -4.89
N ILE A 234 -22.27 -22.51 -3.76
CA ILE A 234 -21.71 -23.32 -2.69
C ILE A 234 -22.77 -23.55 -1.59
N PRO A 235 -23.09 -24.81 -1.24
CA PRO A 235 -23.94 -25.10 -0.09
C PRO A 235 -23.45 -24.40 1.19
N LYS A 236 -24.39 -23.88 2.00
CA LYS A 236 -24.05 -23.04 3.18
C LYS A 236 -23.11 -23.73 4.16
N ASP A 237 -23.33 -25.01 4.41
CA ASP A 237 -22.49 -25.86 5.26
C ASP A 237 -21.06 -25.99 4.71
N LYS A 238 -20.91 -26.16 3.40
CA LYS A 238 -19.60 -26.18 2.72
C LYS A 238 -18.90 -24.82 2.78
N ALA A 239 -19.63 -23.72 2.57
CA ALA A 239 -19.07 -22.37 2.68
C ALA A 239 -18.56 -22.09 4.11
N VAL A 240 -19.32 -22.49 5.13
CA VAL A 240 -18.89 -22.40 6.54
C VAL A 240 -17.65 -23.24 6.80
N LEU A 241 -17.61 -24.50 6.32
CA LEU A 241 -16.44 -25.37 6.47
C LEU A 241 -15.19 -24.75 5.79
N MET A 242 -15.35 -24.15 4.62
CA MET A 242 -14.26 -23.49 3.89
C MET A 242 -13.69 -22.30 4.68
N GLN A 243 -14.55 -21.45 5.27
CA GLN A 243 -14.10 -20.36 6.14
C GLN A 243 -13.40 -20.86 7.40
N GLN A 244 -13.94 -21.92 8.03
CA GLN A 244 -13.36 -22.51 9.22
C GLN A 244 -11.96 -23.05 8.95
N GLN A 245 -11.79 -23.85 7.89
CA GLN A 245 -10.48 -24.41 7.53
C GLN A 245 -9.49 -23.31 7.11
N ALA A 246 -9.94 -22.26 6.41
CA ALA A 246 -9.09 -21.11 6.09
C ALA A 246 -8.63 -20.38 7.36
N SER A 247 -9.52 -20.19 8.33
CA SER A 247 -9.18 -19.61 9.65
C SER A 247 -8.19 -20.47 10.43
N GLU A 248 -8.34 -21.80 10.39
CA GLU A 248 -7.39 -22.74 11.01
C GLU A 248 -6.01 -22.69 10.35
N SER A 249 -5.94 -22.65 9.01
CA SER A 249 -4.68 -22.49 8.30
C SER A 249 -4.04 -21.14 8.61
N LYS A 250 -4.83 -20.05 8.68
CA LYS A 250 -4.34 -18.74 9.13
C LYS A 250 -3.74 -18.80 10.54
N LYS A 251 -4.35 -19.53 11.47
CA LYS A 251 -3.81 -19.70 12.83
C LYS A 251 -2.47 -20.45 12.85
N ARG A 252 -2.30 -21.46 11.99
CA ARG A 252 -1.05 -22.23 11.90
C ARG A 252 0.07 -21.46 11.20
N MET A 253 -0.26 -20.77 10.11
CA MET A 253 0.72 -20.13 9.22
C MET A 253 0.99 -18.67 9.56
N GLY A 254 0.13 -18.02 10.35
CA GLY A 254 0.28 -16.63 10.76
C GLY A 254 0.47 -15.70 9.57
N ASP A 255 1.50 -14.86 9.64
CA ASP A 255 1.84 -13.86 8.61
C ASP A 255 2.05 -14.46 7.21
N ILE A 256 2.46 -15.73 7.11
CA ILE A 256 2.63 -16.41 5.82
C ILE A 256 1.29 -16.55 5.11
N PHE A 257 0.20 -16.79 5.84
CA PHE A 257 -1.14 -16.88 5.25
C PHE A 257 -1.55 -15.56 4.60
N ASP A 258 -1.41 -14.46 5.34
CA ASP A 258 -1.78 -13.14 4.85
C ASP A 258 -0.86 -12.71 3.69
N ALA A 259 0.44 -13.01 3.78
CA ALA A 259 1.39 -12.75 2.70
C ALA A 259 1.09 -13.57 1.43
N ALA A 260 0.67 -14.84 1.56
CA ALA A 260 0.34 -15.69 0.42
C ALA A 260 -0.82 -15.13 -0.40
N PHE A 261 -1.82 -14.56 0.26
CA PHE A 261 -3.04 -14.13 -0.41
C PHE A 261 -3.13 -12.63 -0.68
N PHE A 262 -2.47 -11.80 0.13
CA PHE A 262 -2.68 -10.35 0.12
C PHE A 262 -1.39 -9.52 0.05
N ALA A 263 -0.20 -10.13 0.04
CA ALA A 263 1.02 -9.39 -0.22
C ALA A 263 1.02 -8.82 -1.66
N SER A 264 1.48 -7.58 -1.76
CA SER A 264 1.70 -6.89 -3.03
C SER A 264 2.94 -7.36 -3.77
N ASP A 265 4.02 -7.68 -3.06
CA ASP A 265 5.28 -8.11 -3.66
C ASP A 265 5.17 -9.55 -4.16
N THR A 266 5.32 -9.74 -5.47
CA THR A 266 5.12 -11.04 -6.11
C THR A 266 6.10 -12.11 -5.61
N LYS A 267 7.34 -11.75 -5.26
CA LYS A 267 8.34 -12.70 -4.78
C LYS A 267 7.98 -13.21 -3.38
N THR A 268 7.58 -12.31 -2.48
CA THR A 268 7.01 -12.65 -1.18
C THR A 268 5.76 -13.50 -1.33
N GLN A 269 4.82 -13.08 -2.16
CA GLN A 269 3.54 -13.78 -2.36
C GLN A 269 3.76 -15.21 -2.87
N LYS A 270 4.59 -15.38 -3.91
CA LYS A 270 4.90 -16.71 -4.48
C LYS A 270 5.56 -17.64 -3.45
N THR A 271 6.48 -17.11 -2.66
CA THR A 271 7.16 -17.89 -1.60
C THR A 271 6.17 -18.32 -0.53
N ALA A 272 5.35 -17.38 -0.05
CA ALA A 272 4.33 -17.63 0.96
C ALA A 272 3.26 -18.61 0.47
N LEU A 273 2.81 -18.50 -0.78
CA LEU A 273 1.92 -19.46 -1.43
C LEU A 273 2.51 -20.87 -1.48
N GLY A 274 3.80 -20.98 -1.80
CA GLY A 274 4.50 -22.27 -1.77
C GLY A 274 4.47 -22.92 -0.38
N MET A 275 4.75 -22.15 0.67
CA MET A 275 4.71 -22.62 2.05
C MET A 275 3.28 -22.97 2.49
N LEU A 276 2.30 -22.11 2.18
CA LEU A 276 0.90 -22.33 2.50
C LEU A 276 0.36 -23.58 1.80
N ARG A 277 0.72 -23.80 0.53
CA ARG A 277 0.33 -25.00 -0.21
C ARG A 277 0.74 -26.28 0.53
N GLU A 278 1.95 -26.34 1.07
CA GLU A 278 2.41 -27.53 1.79
C GLU A 278 1.62 -27.74 3.11
N ASP A 279 1.29 -26.67 3.86
CA ASP A 279 0.37 -26.76 5.01
C ASP A 279 -1.00 -27.32 4.60
N LEU A 280 -1.56 -26.79 3.50
CA LEU A 280 -2.87 -27.19 3.01
C LEU A 280 -2.88 -28.66 2.53
N ILE A 281 -1.82 -29.14 1.89
CA ILE A 281 -1.74 -30.56 1.49
C ILE A 281 -1.81 -31.50 2.71
N MET A 282 -1.26 -31.09 3.85
CA MET A 282 -1.24 -31.91 5.07
C MET A 282 -2.55 -31.83 5.87
N HIS A 283 -3.23 -30.68 5.85
CA HIS A 283 -4.29 -30.38 6.80
C HIS A 283 -5.65 -30.09 6.18
N TRP A 284 -5.72 -29.75 4.89
CA TRP A 284 -6.95 -29.37 4.23
C TRP A 284 -7.80 -30.59 3.89
N LYS A 285 -9.04 -30.60 4.36
CA LYS A 285 -10.07 -31.57 3.97
C LYS A 285 -10.83 -31.03 2.76
N PRO A 286 -10.94 -31.79 1.66
CA PRO A 286 -11.66 -31.36 0.47
C PRO A 286 -13.07 -30.85 0.80
N VAL A 287 -13.43 -29.69 0.24
CA VAL A 287 -14.75 -29.09 0.45
C VAL A 287 -15.63 -29.24 -0.80
N LEU A 288 -15.13 -28.85 -1.97
CA LEU A 288 -15.88 -28.86 -3.23
C LEU A 288 -15.65 -30.16 -4.02
#